data_AF-W8TKQ4-F1
#
_entry.id   AF-W8TKQ4-F1
#
_cell.length_a   1.000
_cell.length_b   1.000
_cell.length_c   1.000
_cell.angle_alpha   90.00
_cell.angle_beta   90.00
_cell.angle_gamma   90.00
#
_symmetry.space_group_name_H-M   'P 1'
#
loop_
_entity.id
_entity.type
_entity.pdbx_description
1 polymer ?
#
loop_
_entity_poly.entity_id
_entity_poly.type
_entity_poly.pdbx_seq_one_letter_code
_entity_poly.pdbx_strand_id
1 'polypeptide(L)' 'MLYPSIIDLLDIMENRYTLVIAVSKRARQIIDEQREGLMPTDDKPVNIATNEVFNGDIVLSKHQISEEEAVES' A
#
# COMPACT_ATOMS: atom_id res chain seq x y z
N MET A 1 -8.15 -11.81 -15.17
CA MET A 1 -8.71 -10.51 -14.74
C MET A 1 -7.99 -10.10 -13.48
N LEU A 2 -7.55 -8.84 -13.37
CA LEU A 2 -7.12 -8.28 -12.10
C LEU A 2 -8.38 -8.09 -11.25
N TYR A 3 -8.45 -8.79 -10.12
CA TYR A 3 -9.48 -8.63 -9.11
C TYR A 3 -8.78 -8.20 -7.82
N PRO A 4 -9.35 -7.25 -7.06
CA PRO A 4 -10.58 -6.48 -7.31
C PRO A 4 -10.45 -5.47 -8.46
N SER A 5 -11.59 -4.95 -8.95
CA SER A 5 -11.56 -3.93 -10.00
C SER A 5 -11.23 -2.55 -9.43
N ILE A 6 -10.77 -1.64 -10.29
CA ILE A 6 -10.51 -0.24 -9.90
C ILE A 6 -11.76 0.44 -9.35
N ILE A 7 -12.95 0.10 -9.86
CA ILE A 7 -14.21 0.71 -9.42
C ILE A 7 -14.45 0.33 -7.95
N ASP A 8 -14.30 -0.97 -7.64
CA ASP A 8 -14.52 -1.48 -6.28
C ASP A 8 -13.52 -0.88 -5.27
N LEU A 9 -12.27 -0.64 -5.70
CA LEU A 9 -11.25 0.02 -4.87
C LEU A 9 -11.56 1.50 -4.63
N LEU A 10 -12.22 2.17 -5.57
CA LEU A 10 -12.58 3.58 -5.44
C LEU A 10 -13.79 3.81 -4.53
N ASP A 11 -14.65 2.80 -4.38
CA ASP A 11 -15.72 2.84 -3.37
C ASP A 11 -15.17 2.84 -1.94
N ILE A 12 -13.97 2.27 -1.74
CA ILE A 12 -13.26 2.23 -0.46
C ILE A 12 -12.37 3.45 -0.28
N MET A 13 -11.71 3.88 -1.37
CA MET A 13 -10.82 5.02 -1.38
C MET A 13 -11.29 6.05 -2.41
N GLU A 14 -11.90 7.14 -1.95
CA GLU A 14 -12.53 8.17 -2.80
C GLU A 14 -11.59 8.81 -3.85
N ASN A 15 -10.27 8.67 -3.71
CA ASN A 15 -9.28 9.28 -4.57
C ASN A 15 -8.31 8.27 -5.20
N ARG A 16 -8.31 8.21 -6.55
CA ARG A 16 -7.41 7.39 -7.36
C ARG A 16 -5.93 7.56 -7.02
N TYR A 17 -5.46 8.79 -6.80
CA TYR A 17 -4.06 9.04 -6.49
C TYR A 17 -3.70 8.52 -5.10
N THR A 18 -4.61 8.67 -4.15
CA THR A 18 -4.45 8.12 -2.79
C THR A 18 -4.42 6.60 -2.82
N LEU A 19 -5.28 5.95 -3.61
CA LEU A 19 -5.25 4.50 -3.85
C LEU A 19 -3.89 4.06 -4.41
N VAL A 20 -3.40 4.70 -5.47
CA VAL A 20 -2.11 4.37 -6.09
C VAL A 20 -0.97 4.51 -5.09
N ILE A 21 -0.95 5.58 -4.28
CA ILE A 21 0.07 5.79 -3.26
C ILE A 21 -0.02 4.72 -2.17
N ALA A 22 -1.23 4.37 -1.70
CA ALA A 22 -1.45 3.34 -0.68
C ALA A 22 -0.90 1.99 -1.13
N VAL A 23 -1.36 1.53 -2.29
CA VAL A 23 -0.98 0.25 -2.87
C VAL A 23 0.53 0.21 -3.13
N SER A 24 1.11 1.29 -3.64
CA SER A 24 2.56 1.36 -3.91
C SER A 24 3.38 1.29 -2.62
N LYS A 25 2.98 2.00 -1.56
CA LYS A 25 3.67 1.97 -0.27
C LYS A 25 3.58 0.58 0.37
N ARG A 26 2.38 -0.02 0.39
CA ARG A 26 2.19 -1.35 0.97
C ARG A 26 2.93 -2.42 0.18
N ALA A 27 2.90 -2.38 -1.15
CA ALA A 27 3.63 -3.33 -1.96
C ALA A 27 5.15 -3.31 -1.68
N ARG A 28 5.73 -2.15 -1.35
CA ARG A 28 7.13 -2.07 -0.92
C ARG A 28 7.35 -2.72 0.45
N GLN A 29 6.48 -2.48 1.41
CA GLN A 29 6.56 -3.13 2.73
C GLN A 29 6.50 -4.66 2.60
N ILE A 30 5.61 -5.18 1.75
CA ILE A 30 5.51 -6.61 1.47
C ILE A 30 6.79 -7.16 0.86
N ILE A 31 7.45 -6.41 -0.04
CA ILE A 31 8.74 -6.81 -0.60
C ILE A 31 9.80 -6.91 0.51
N ASP A 32 9.83 -5.96 1.43
CA ASP A 32 10.78 -5.98 2.55
C ASP A 32 10.47 -7.14 3.51
N GLU A 33 9.20 -7.36 3.85
CA GLU A 33 8.74 -8.52 4.64
C GLU A 33 9.09 -9.86 3.98
N GLN A 34 8.96 -9.97 2.65
CA GLN A 34 9.37 -11.15 1.87
C GLN A 34 10.89 -11.37 1.93
N ARG A 35 11.69 -10.29 1.84
CA ARG A 35 13.15 -10.36 1.93
C ARG A 35 13.64 -10.78 3.31
N GLU A 36 12.94 -10.35 4.36
CA GLU A 36 13.21 -10.74 5.75
C GLU A 36 12.67 -12.14 6.10
N GLY A 37 11.93 -12.78 5.19
CA GLY A 37 11.33 -14.10 5.41
C GLY A 37 10.11 -14.08 6.34
N LEU A 38 9.57 -12.90 6.63
CA LEU A 38 8.36 -12.72 7.45
C LEU A 38 7.08 -13.04 6.67
N MET A 39 7.13 -12.92 5.34
CA MET A 39 6.01 -13.22 4.44
C MET A 39 6.42 -14.20 3.33
N PRO A 40 6.42 -15.52 3.59
CA PRO A 40 6.76 -16.53 2.58
C PRO A 40 5.58 -16.74 1.63
N THR A 41 5.49 -15.92 0.58
CA THR A 41 4.49 -16.03 -0.48
C THR A 41 5.10 -15.75 -1.85
N ASP A 42 4.67 -16.49 -2.87
CA ASP A 42 5.03 -16.28 -4.27
C ASP A 42 4.11 -15.29 -4.99
N ASP A 43 3.07 -14.81 -4.30
CA ASP A 43 2.13 -13.84 -4.85
C ASP A 43 2.81 -12.49 -5.10
N LYS A 44 2.36 -11.81 -6.15
CA LYS A 44 2.87 -10.49 -6.50
C LYS A 44 2.51 -9.50 -5.38
N PRO A 45 3.47 -8.73 -4.85
CA PRO A 45 3.22 -7.77 -3.78
C PRO A 45 2.09 -6.78 -4.07
N VAL A 46 1.96 -6.36 -5.32
CA VAL A 46 0.88 -5.45 -5.76
C VAL A 46 -0.50 -6.11 -5.66
N ASN A 47 -0.63 -7.40 -5.95
CA ASN A 47 -1.90 -8.11 -5.83
C ASN A 47 -2.33 -8.22 -4.37
N ILE A 48 -1.38 -8.57 -3.49
CA ILE A 48 -1.62 -8.66 -2.04
C ILE A 48 -2.06 -7.29 -1.51
N ALA A 49 -1.30 -6.23 -1.80
CA ALA A 49 -1.64 -4.87 -1.37
C ALA A 49 -3.01 -4.40 -1.89
N THR A 50 -3.37 -4.77 -3.12
CA THR A 50 -4.67 -4.41 -3.70
C THR A 50 -5.81 -5.13 -2.98
N ASN A 51 -5.63 -6.41 -2.62
CA ASN A 51 -6.61 -7.17 -1.85
C ASN A 51 -6.76 -6.63 -0.42
N GLU A 52 -5.66 -6.29 0.26
CA GLU A 52 -5.69 -5.71 1.60
C GLU A 52 -6.41 -4.35 1.61
N VAL A 53 -6.19 -3.50 0.60
CA VAL A 53 -6.98 -2.26 0.44
C VAL A 53 -8.46 -2.58 0.26
N PHE A 54 -8.79 -3.58 -0.55
CA PHE A 54 -10.17 -3.95 -0.79
C PHE A 54 -10.90 -4.53 0.42
N ASN A 55 -10.18 -5.23 1.28
CA ASN A 55 -10.70 -5.72 2.55
C ASN A 55 -10.87 -4.60 3.60
N GLY A 56 -10.33 -3.41 3.35
CA GLY A 56 -10.31 -2.30 4.30
C GLY A 56 -9.24 -2.43 5.39
N ASP A 57 -8.26 -3.34 5.21
CA ASP A 57 -7.18 -3.59 6.16
C ASP A 57 -6.15 -2.44 6.20
N ILE A 58 -6.17 -1.57 5.18
CA ILE A 58 -5.25 -0.45 5.02
C ILE A 58 -5.99 0.87 5.02
N VAL A 59 -5.70 1.71 6.02
CA VAL A 59 -6.17 3.10 6.08
C VAL A 59 -4.97 4.03 5.96
N LEU A 60 -4.92 4.82 4.88
CA LEU A 60 -3.92 5.89 4.76
C LEU A 60 -4.28 7.04 5.71
N SER A 61 -3.70 7.01 6.90
CA SER A 61 -3.70 8.15 7.81
C SER A 61 -2.88 9.30 7.20
N LYS A 62 -3.46 10.50 7.04
CA LYS A 62 -2.75 11.70 6.54
C LYS A 62 -1.66 12.24 7.48
N HIS A 63 -1.18 11.47 8.44
CA HIS A 63 -0.29 11.96 9.48
C HIS A 63 0.98 11.10 9.56
N GLN A 64 2.09 11.65 9.04
CA GLN A 64 3.35 11.92 9.74
C GLN A 64 4.41 12.30 8.70
N ILE A 65 4.49 13.60 8.40
CA ILE A 65 5.76 14.21 7.99
C ILE A 65 6.48 14.42 9.31
N SER A 66 7.37 13.50 9.70
CA SER A 66 8.42 13.84 10.65
C SER A 66 9.40 14.74 9.90
N GLU A 67 9.46 15.98 10.34
CA GLU A 67 10.47 16.95 9.94
C GLU A 67 11.85 16.42 10.36
N GLU A 68 12.58 15.75 9.47
CA GLU A 68 13.90 15.20 9.81
C GLU A 68 15.00 15.49 8.76
N GLU A 69 14.80 16.50 7.91
CA GLU A 69 15.87 17.02 7.02
C GLU A 69 15.99 18.55 7.09
N ALA A 70 16.22 19.09 8.29
CA ALA A 70 16.62 20.49 8.49
C ALA A 70 17.90 20.63 9.33
N VAL A 71 18.85 19.70 9.21
CA VAL A 71 20.19 19.84 9.77
C VAL A 71 21.24 19.52 8.70
N GLU A 72 21.42 20.44 7.75
CA GLU A 72 22.72 20.65 7.10
C GLU A 72 22.75 22.08 6.54
N SER A 73 23.18 23.05 7.36
CA SER A 73 23.71 24.35 6.96
C SER A 73 24.63 24.89 8.04
#